data_AF-A0A949UYB4-F1
#
_entry.id   AF-A0A949UYB4-F1
#
_cell.length_a   1.000
_cell.length_b   1.000
_cell.length_c   1.000
_cell.angle_alpha   90.00
_cell.angle_beta   90.00
_cell.angle_gamma   90.00
#
_symmetry.space_group_name_H-M   'P 1'
#
loop_
_entity.id
_entity.type
_entity.pdbx_description
1 polymer ?
#
loop_
_entity_poly.entity_id
_entity_poly.type
_entity_poly.pdbx_seq_one_letter_code
_entity_poly.pdbx_strand_id
1 'polypeptide(L)'
;ATAISLSAQAFEDFEKNLDFYHSRIILRPQEISNHPELVRRLGVIAMNSMIEADIYGNINSTHLMGSSMMNGIGGSGDFARNGYLSFFVTPSVAKGGKISCIVPMCSHVDHTEHDTQIIVTEQGLADLRGLAPKQRAKVMIEKCAHPSYRPMLQDYFDRACSKGAQHTPHILTEALSWHQRFLDTGDMQG
;
A
#
# COMPACT_ATOMS: atom_id res chain seq x y z
N ALA A 1 -19.45 -5.97 8.74
CA ALA A 1 -18.75 -4.83 9.37
C ALA A 1 -18.66 -5.09 10.87
N THR A 2 -17.60 -4.64 11.52
CA THR A 2 -17.40 -4.81 12.99
C THR A 2 -17.89 -3.62 13.78
N ALA A 3 -17.79 -2.44 13.18
CA ALA A 3 -18.10 -1.16 13.81
C ALA A 3 -18.72 -0.22 12.77
N ILE A 4 -19.27 0.88 13.27
CA ILE A 4 -19.78 2.01 12.49
C ILE A 4 -18.82 3.18 12.73
N SER A 5 -18.19 3.68 11.66
CA SER A 5 -17.27 4.81 11.71
C SER A 5 -17.80 5.93 10.81
N LEU A 6 -18.51 6.87 11.42
CA LEU A 6 -19.22 7.95 10.74
C LEU A 6 -18.68 9.32 11.17
N SER A 7 -18.79 10.32 10.28
CA SER A 7 -18.64 11.72 10.67
C SER A 7 -19.80 12.14 11.59
N ALA A 8 -19.64 13.24 12.33
CA ALA A 8 -20.70 13.76 13.20
C ALA A 8 -22.03 13.95 12.45
N GLN A 9 -21.98 14.55 11.25
CA GLN A 9 -23.16 14.77 10.43
C GLN A 9 -23.81 13.45 9.95
N ALA A 10 -23.02 12.46 9.55
CA ALA A 10 -23.54 11.17 9.12
C ALA A 10 -24.12 10.36 10.29
N PHE A 11 -23.56 10.54 11.49
CA PHE A 11 -24.11 9.95 12.71
C PHE A 11 -25.48 10.54 13.07
N GLU A 12 -25.65 11.87 12.96
CA GLU A 12 -26.96 12.50 13.16
C GLU A 12 -28.02 11.99 12.16
N ASP A 13 -27.64 11.76 10.90
CA ASP A 13 -28.54 11.15 9.90
C ASP A 13 -28.87 9.69 10.25
N PHE A 14 -27.88 8.93 10.69
CA PHE A 14 -28.03 7.55 11.12
C PHE A 14 -29.02 7.42 12.28
N GLU A 15 -28.90 8.28 13.29
CA GLU A 15 -29.82 8.30 14.44
C GLU A 15 -31.25 8.68 14.05
N LYS A 16 -31.42 9.65 13.15
CA LYS A 16 -32.75 10.07 12.67
C LYS A 16 -33.44 8.99 11.83
N ASN A 17 -32.68 8.09 11.20
CA ASN A 17 -33.20 7.09 10.26
C ASN A 17 -32.86 5.64 10.67
N LEU A 18 -32.86 5.33 11.97
CA LEU A 18 -32.42 4.03 12.50
C LEU A 18 -33.15 2.82 11.88
N ASP A 19 -34.47 2.87 11.74
CA ASP A 19 -35.25 1.75 11.17
C ASP A 19 -34.85 1.43 9.73
N PHE A 20 -34.51 2.47 8.96
CA PHE A 20 -34.02 2.32 7.59
C PHE A 20 -32.67 1.60 7.56
N TYR A 21 -31.73 1.99 8.42
CA TYR A 21 -30.39 1.40 8.45
C TYR A 21 -30.34 0.03 9.14
N HIS A 22 -31.17 -0.21 10.16
CA HIS A 22 -31.22 -1.46 10.92
C HIS A 22 -31.45 -2.68 10.02
N SER A 23 -32.31 -2.56 9.01
CA SER A 23 -32.58 -3.65 8.05
C SER A 23 -31.48 -3.87 7.00
N ARG A 24 -30.44 -3.03 6.95
CA ARG A 24 -29.40 -3.03 5.90
C ARG A 24 -27.99 -3.25 6.44
N ILE A 25 -27.78 -3.06 7.75
CA ILE A 25 -26.46 -3.14 8.37
C ILE A 25 -26.45 -4.31 9.35
N ILE A 26 -25.49 -5.22 9.17
CA ILE A 26 -25.23 -6.30 10.11
C ILE A 26 -23.85 -6.11 10.71
N LEU A 27 -23.80 -5.93 12.02
CA LEU A 27 -22.58 -5.89 12.81
C LEU A 27 -22.23 -7.30 13.30
N ARG A 28 -20.95 -7.68 13.19
CA ARG A 28 -20.44 -8.97 13.65
C ARG A 28 -19.15 -8.76 14.45
N PRO A 29 -18.80 -9.68 15.37
CA PRO A 29 -17.49 -9.65 16.02
C PRO A 29 -16.35 -9.69 15.00
N GLN A 30 -15.20 -9.11 15.36
CA GLN A 30 -14.05 -8.99 14.46
C GLN A 30 -13.57 -10.34 13.93
N GLU A 31 -13.64 -11.37 14.77
CA GLU A 31 -13.26 -12.75 14.43
C GLU A 31 -14.11 -13.34 13.30
N ILE A 32 -15.33 -12.82 13.09
CA ILE A 32 -16.22 -13.24 12.01
C ILE A 32 -16.11 -12.30 10.81
N SER A 33 -16.13 -10.98 11.03
CA SER A 33 -16.07 -10.02 9.94
C SER A 33 -14.77 -10.09 9.14
N ASN A 34 -13.67 -10.43 9.81
CA ASN A 34 -12.33 -10.50 9.23
C ASN A 34 -11.89 -11.95 9.01
N HIS A 35 -12.76 -12.94 9.20
CA HIS A 35 -12.36 -14.34 9.15
C HIS A 35 -11.82 -14.70 7.74
N PRO A 36 -10.56 -15.16 7.59
CA PRO A 36 -9.94 -15.45 6.30
C PRO A 36 -10.78 -16.34 5.38
N GLU A 37 -11.38 -17.37 5.97
CA GLU A 37 -12.26 -18.30 5.27
C GLU A 37 -13.47 -17.60 4.63
N LEU A 38 -14.13 -16.70 5.37
CA LEU A 38 -15.32 -15.99 4.89
C LEU A 38 -14.94 -14.94 3.83
N VAL A 39 -13.84 -14.21 4.06
CA VAL A 39 -13.31 -13.23 3.10
C VAL A 39 -13.04 -13.90 1.76
N ARG A 40 -12.39 -15.07 1.78
CA ARG A 40 -12.08 -15.84 0.57
C ARG A 40 -13.33 -16.46 -0.06
N ARG A 41 -14.19 -17.10 0.74
CA ARG A 41 -15.41 -17.78 0.25
C ARG A 41 -16.36 -16.82 -0.45
N LEU A 42 -16.49 -15.60 0.07
CA LEU A 42 -17.36 -14.57 -0.49
C LEU A 42 -16.71 -13.82 -1.66
N GLY A 43 -15.43 -14.05 -1.95
CA GLY A 43 -14.72 -13.38 -3.03
C GLY A 43 -14.59 -11.87 -2.81
N VAL A 44 -14.27 -11.45 -1.59
CA VAL A 44 -14.21 -10.02 -1.22
C VAL A 44 -13.17 -9.28 -2.06
N ILE A 45 -13.54 -8.09 -2.57
CA ILE A 45 -12.59 -7.13 -3.13
C ILE A 45 -12.08 -6.26 -1.98
N ALA A 46 -10.80 -6.43 -1.63
CA ALA A 46 -10.13 -5.70 -0.58
C ALA A 46 -9.55 -4.39 -1.13
N MET A 47 -9.83 -3.27 -0.47
CA MET A 47 -9.24 -1.96 -0.78
C MET A 47 -8.66 -1.37 0.51
N ASN A 48 -7.34 -1.24 0.56
CA ASN A 48 -6.60 -0.79 1.73
C ASN A 48 -5.81 0.49 1.40
N SER A 49 -5.56 1.32 2.42
CA SER A 49 -4.54 2.37 2.32
C SER A 49 -3.16 1.81 2.64
N MET A 50 -2.12 2.57 2.30
CA MET A 50 -0.73 2.25 2.65
C MET A 50 0.11 3.51 2.90
N ILE A 51 1.22 3.36 3.60
CA ILE A 51 2.24 4.40 3.79
C ILE A 51 3.12 4.50 2.55
N GLU A 52 3.70 3.37 2.14
CA GLU A 52 4.60 3.30 0.98
C GLU A 52 4.54 1.90 0.36
N ALA A 53 4.84 1.83 -0.93
CA ALA A 53 5.14 0.59 -1.64
C ALA A 53 6.54 0.65 -2.22
N ASP A 54 7.23 -0.48 -2.29
CA ASP A 54 8.44 -0.55 -3.10
C ASP A 54 8.12 -0.83 -4.57
N ILE A 55 9.13 -0.65 -5.44
CA ILE A 55 8.99 -0.93 -6.87
C ILE A 55 8.59 -2.39 -7.14
N TYR A 56 8.84 -3.33 -6.23
CA TYR A 56 8.45 -4.73 -6.38
C TYR A 56 7.03 -5.02 -5.88
N GLY A 57 6.37 -4.03 -5.28
CA GLY A 57 5.01 -4.12 -4.79
C GLY A 57 4.88 -4.81 -3.44
N ASN A 58 5.93 -4.76 -2.61
CA ASN A 58 5.76 -4.92 -1.15
C ASN A 58 5.15 -3.64 -0.59
N ILE A 59 4.42 -3.76 0.53
CA ILE A 59 3.67 -2.66 1.14
C ILE A 59 4.06 -2.48 2.60
N ASN A 60 4.24 -1.23 2.98
CA ASN A 60 4.28 -0.75 4.36
C ASN A 60 2.98 -0.01 4.69
N SER A 61 2.30 -0.43 5.75
CA SER A 61 1.06 0.17 6.24
C SER A 61 1.20 0.76 7.65
N THR A 62 2.35 0.57 8.31
CA THR A 62 2.46 0.77 9.76
C THR A 62 3.59 1.69 10.21
N HIS A 63 4.80 1.51 9.69
CA HIS A 63 6.00 2.14 10.25
C HIS A 63 6.57 3.22 9.34
N LEU A 64 6.43 4.48 9.72
CA LEU A 64 7.14 5.59 9.09
C LEU A 64 8.65 5.40 9.30
N MET A 65 9.40 5.44 8.19
CA MET A 65 10.86 5.25 8.19
C MET A 65 11.30 3.97 8.93
N GLY A 66 10.48 2.91 8.86
CA GLY A 66 10.76 1.59 9.42
C GLY A 66 10.67 1.46 10.95
N SER A 67 10.42 2.55 11.68
CA SER A 67 10.50 2.54 13.16
C SER A 67 9.40 3.31 13.89
N SER A 68 8.80 4.33 13.27
CA SER A 68 7.77 5.14 13.93
C SER A 68 6.37 4.64 13.57
N MET A 69 5.66 4.10 14.57
CA MET A 69 4.30 3.58 14.39
C MET A 69 3.30 4.69 14.03
N MET A 70 2.49 4.46 13.00
CA MET A 70 1.38 5.33 12.62
C MET A 70 0.10 4.97 13.36
N ASN A 71 -0.47 3.78 13.07
CA ASN A 71 -1.68 3.26 13.72
C ASN A 71 -1.48 1.79 14.12
N GLY A 72 -1.30 0.93 13.12
CA GLY A 72 -1.18 -0.52 13.24
C GLY A 72 -1.70 -1.22 12.00
N ILE A 73 -1.38 -2.50 11.82
CA ILE A 73 -1.75 -3.27 10.62
C ILE A 73 -3.27 -3.44 10.50
N GLY A 74 -3.97 -3.51 11.63
CA GLY A 74 -5.42 -3.71 11.65
C GLY A 74 -5.82 -5.00 10.91
N GLY A 75 -6.91 -4.93 10.15
CA GLY A 75 -7.39 -6.05 9.34
C GLY A 75 -6.79 -6.12 7.93
N SER A 76 -5.85 -5.24 7.56
CA SER A 76 -5.38 -5.17 6.17
C SER A 76 -4.77 -6.50 5.71
N GLY A 77 -4.09 -7.23 6.61
CA GLY A 77 -3.55 -8.56 6.33
C GLY A 77 -4.64 -9.61 6.10
N ASP A 78 -5.72 -9.58 6.90
CA ASP A 78 -6.86 -10.49 6.77
C ASP A 78 -7.50 -10.37 5.39
N PHE A 79 -7.68 -9.14 4.92
CA PHE A 79 -8.35 -8.86 3.66
C PHE A 79 -7.41 -8.94 2.45
N ALA A 80 -6.16 -8.47 2.55
CA ALA A 80 -5.24 -8.44 1.41
C ALA A 80 -4.85 -9.86 0.95
N ARG A 81 -4.56 -10.75 1.90
CA ARG A 81 -4.16 -12.14 1.57
C ARG A 81 -5.33 -13.01 1.12
N ASN A 82 -6.53 -12.77 1.63
CA ASN A 82 -7.69 -13.66 1.43
C ASN A 82 -8.74 -13.11 0.46
N GLY A 83 -8.66 -11.82 0.12
CA GLY A 83 -9.52 -11.20 -0.88
C GLY A 83 -9.32 -11.81 -2.26
N TYR A 84 -10.37 -11.78 -3.08
CA TYR A 84 -10.30 -12.21 -4.48
C TYR A 84 -9.44 -11.25 -5.31
N LEU A 85 -9.53 -9.95 -5.00
CA LEU A 85 -8.65 -8.90 -5.50
C LEU A 85 -8.29 -7.98 -4.34
N SER A 86 -7.01 -7.64 -4.21
CA SER A 86 -6.47 -6.71 -3.22
C SER A 86 -5.87 -5.49 -3.91
N PHE A 87 -6.43 -4.34 -3.55
CA PHE A 87 -6.00 -3.02 -3.97
C PHE A 87 -5.34 -2.31 -2.81
N PHE A 88 -4.20 -1.67 -3.08
CA PHE A 88 -3.61 -0.68 -2.20
C PHE A 88 -3.64 0.69 -2.85
N VAL A 89 -4.12 1.68 -2.11
CA VAL A 89 -4.36 3.03 -2.63
C VAL A 89 -3.60 4.04 -1.77
N THR A 90 -2.83 4.91 -2.42
CA THR A 90 -2.11 5.99 -1.74
C THR A 90 -1.86 7.15 -2.70
N PRO A 91 -1.77 8.42 -2.24
CA PRO A 91 -1.16 9.47 -3.04
C PRO A 91 0.27 9.08 -3.41
N SER A 92 0.77 9.43 -4.60
CA SER A 92 2.12 9.06 -5.02
C SER A 92 3.24 9.80 -4.27
N VAL A 93 2.89 10.89 -3.58
CA VAL A 93 3.78 11.66 -2.70
C VAL A 93 3.09 12.06 -1.40
N ALA A 94 3.90 12.27 -0.35
CA ALA A 94 3.47 12.79 0.94
C ALA A 94 4.27 14.04 1.35
N LYS A 95 3.85 14.69 2.45
CA LYS A 95 4.51 15.87 3.03
C LYS A 95 4.80 16.99 2.02
N GLY A 96 3.84 17.28 1.15
CA GLY A 96 3.96 18.34 0.15
C GLY A 96 4.96 18.04 -0.97
N GLY A 97 5.14 16.76 -1.32
CA GLY A 97 6.05 16.33 -2.39
C GLY A 97 7.44 15.88 -1.91
N LYS A 98 7.75 16.07 -0.62
CA LYS A 98 9.07 15.77 -0.02
C LYS A 98 9.32 14.29 0.28
N ILE A 99 8.27 13.48 0.27
CA ILE A 99 8.34 12.02 0.42
C ILE A 99 7.71 11.38 -0.81
N SER A 100 8.36 10.38 -1.38
CA SER A 100 7.73 9.48 -2.35
C SER A 100 7.02 8.35 -1.64
N CYS A 101 5.81 8.00 -2.08
CA CYS A 101 5.11 6.80 -1.61
C CYS A 101 5.48 5.54 -2.41
N ILE A 102 6.23 5.70 -3.52
CA ILE A 102 6.84 4.58 -4.25
C ILE A 102 8.36 4.66 -4.07
N VAL A 103 8.96 3.67 -3.42
CA VAL A 103 10.36 3.70 -2.97
C VAL A 103 11.19 2.55 -3.57
N PRO A 104 12.53 2.63 -3.54
CA PRO A 104 13.38 1.51 -3.98
C PRO A 104 13.16 0.21 -3.19
N MET A 105 13.00 0.32 -1.88
CA MET A 105 12.70 -0.78 -0.95
C MET A 105 11.88 -0.23 0.21
N CYS A 106 10.86 -0.95 0.66
CA CYS A 106 10.08 -0.53 1.83
C CYS A 106 10.96 -0.55 3.07
N SER A 107 10.79 0.44 3.94
CA SER A 107 11.48 0.50 5.24
C SER A 107 10.93 -0.50 6.27
N HIS A 108 9.70 -0.97 6.06
CA HIS A 108 9.04 -2.05 6.78
C HIS A 108 8.06 -2.76 5.84
N VAL A 109 7.81 -4.06 6.03
CA VAL A 109 6.90 -4.82 5.17
C VAL A 109 5.78 -5.44 6.00
N ASP A 110 4.56 -4.96 5.78
CA ASP A 110 3.33 -5.54 6.31
C ASP A 110 2.71 -6.55 5.31
N HIS A 111 2.83 -6.26 4.01
CA HIS A 111 2.30 -7.11 2.95
C HIS A 111 3.37 -7.37 1.90
N THR A 112 3.58 -8.65 1.60
CA THR A 112 4.56 -9.08 0.59
C THR A 112 4.02 -8.84 -0.82
N GLU A 113 4.88 -9.01 -1.83
CA GLU A 113 4.49 -8.95 -3.24
C GLU A 113 3.39 -9.96 -3.61
N HIS A 114 3.27 -11.05 -2.83
CA HIS A 114 2.27 -12.09 -3.03
C HIS A 114 0.87 -11.73 -2.51
N ASP A 115 0.79 -10.77 -1.59
CA ASP A 115 -0.47 -10.29 -1.00
C ASP A 115 -1.03 -9.07 -1.77
N THR A 116 -0.30 -8.61 -2.78
CA THR A 116 -0.56 -7.33 -3.47
C THR A 116 -0.71 -7.55 -4.97
N GLN A 117 -1.95 -7.37 -5.47
CA GLN A 117 -2.24 -7.48 -6.89
C GLN A 117 -2.34 -6.13 -7.60
N ILE A 118 -2.95 -5.12 -6.99
CA ILE A 118 -3.22 -3.85 -7.66
C ILE A 118 -2.78 -2.69 -6.76
N ILE A 119 -2.03 -1.75 -7.32
CA ILE A 119 -1.64 -0.50 -6.64
C ILE A 119 -2.19 0.69 -7.44
N VAL A 120 -2.73 1.67 -6.72
CA VAL A 120 -3.34 2.87 -7.30
C VAL A 120 -2.78 4.12 -6.64
N THR A 121 -2.37 5.07 -7.47
CA THR A 121 -2.08 6.45 -7.08
C THR A 121 -2.84 7.43 -7.98
N GLU A 122 -2.76 8.73 -7.71
CA GLU A 122 -3.31 9.75 -8.61
C GLU A 122 -2.60 9.81 -9.97
N GLN A 123 -1.46 9.12 -10.13
CA GLN A 123 -0.74 8.99 -11.40
C GLN A 123 -1.31 7.89 -12.31
N GLY A 124 -1.97 6.89 -11.72
CA GLY A 124 -2.48 5.74 -12.44
C GLY A 124 -2.58 4.46 -11.60
N LEU A 125 -2.90 3.37 -12.29
CA LEU A 125 -3.11 2.04 -11.73
C LEU A 125 -2.08 1.05 -12.28
N ALA A 126 -1.43 0.31 -11.38
CA ALA A 126 -0.54 -0.80 -11.69
C ALA A 126 -1.22 -2.13 -11.36
N ASP A 127 -1.51 -2.94 -12.40
CA ASP A 127 -1.96 -4.32 -12.25
C ASP A 127 -0.74 -5.25 -12.28
N LEU A 128 -0.50 -5.94 -11.17
CA LEU A 128 0.71 -6.72 -10.92
C LEU A 128 0.47 -8.23 -11.02
N ARG A 129 -0.73 -8.66 -11.42
CA ARG A 129 -1.09 -10.08 -11.54
C ARG A 129 -0.27 -10.76 -12.63
N GLY A 130 0.30 -11.92 -12.29
CA GLY A 130 1.09 -12.73 -13.23
C GLY A 130 2.44 -12.12 -13.63
N LEU A 131 2.86 -11.02 -12.99
CA LEU A 131 4.12 -10.35 -13.28
C LEU A 131 5.24 -10.80 -12.34
N ALA A 132 6.41 -11.09 -12.90
CA ALA A 132 7.64 -11.30 -12.13
C ALA A 132 8.14 -9.96 -11.52
N PRO A 133 9.00 -9.97 -10.49
CA PRO A 133 9.43 -8.75 -9.80
C PRO A 133 9.95 -7.64 -10.72
N LYS A 134 10.79 -7.96 -11.72
CA LYS A 134 11.26 -6.99 -12.71
C LYS A 134 10.14 -6.39 -13.58
N GLN A 135 9.10 -7.16 -13.88
CA GLN A 135 7.93 -6.66 -14.61
C GLN A 135 7.07 -5.78 -13.71
N ARG A 136 6.90 -6.15 -12.42
CA ARG A 136 6.22 -5.34 -11.42
C ARG A 136 6.89 -3.97 -11.27
N ALA A 137 8.23 -3.93 -11.12
CA ALA A 137 9.01 -2.70 -11.05
C ALA A 137 8.75 -1.74 -12.21
N LYS A 138 8.75 -2.24 -13.45
CA LYS A 138 8.47 -1.42 -14.63
C LYS A 138 7.08 -0.78 -14.56
N VAL A 139 6.05 -1.58 -14.27
CA VAL A 139 4.67 -1.09 -14.20
C VAL A 139 4.46 -0.14 -13.01
N MET A 140 5.05 -0.44 -11.86
CA MET A 140 5.02 0.42 -10.67
C MET A 140 5.63 1.80 -10.93
N ILE A 141 6.83 1.83 -11.51
CA ILE A 141 7.55 3.07 -11.83
C ILE A 141 6.78 3.86 -12.90
N GLU A 142 6.25 3.20 -13.93
CA GLU A 142 5.54 3.85 -15.03
C GLU A 142 4.19 4.42 -14.59
N LYS A 143 3.38 3.62 -13.87
CA LYS A 143 1.96 3.92 -13.61
C LYS A 143 1.69 4.61 -12.28
N CYS A 144 2.50 4.36 -11.26
CA CYS A 144 2.18 4.80 -9.89
C CYS A 144 3.15 5.83 -9.33
N ALA A 145 4.41 5.86 -9.78
CA ALA A 145 5.39 6.81 -9.29
C ALA A 145 5.12 8.24 -9.80
N HIS A 146 5.27 9.20 -8.88
CA HIS A 146 5.18 10.63 -9.19
C HIS A 146 6.26 11.04 -10.21
N PRO A 147 5.97 11.95 -11.16
CA PRO A 147 6.94 12.41 -12.15
C PRO A 147 8.27 12.93 -11.57
N SER A 148 8.25 13.52 -10.37
CA SER A 148 9.47 14.01 -9.71
C SER A 148 10.39 12.90 -9.18
N TYR A 149 9.87 11.71 -8.90
CA TYR A 149 10.64 10.58 -8.35
C TYR A 149 10.89 9.48 -9.38
N ARG A 150 10.07 9.42 -10.45
CA ARG A 150 10.16 8.39 -11.49
C ARG A 150 11.56 8.26 -12.09
N PRO A 151 12.29 9.34 -12.45
CA PRO A 151 13.65 9.22 -12.97
C PRO A 151 14.63 8.57 -11.98
N MET A 152 14.51 8.90 -10.69
CA MET A 152 15.38 8.36 -9.64
C MET A 152 15.09 6.87 -9.37
N LEU A 153 13.81 6.46 -9.41
CA LEU A 153 13.45 5.03 -9.31
C LEU A 153 13.94 4.24 -10.52
N GLN A 154 13.81 4.81 -11.72
CA GLN A 154 14.27 4.19 -12.96
C GLN A 154 15.79 4.02 -12.93
N ASP A 155 16.54 5.06 -12.52
CA ASP A 155 17.99 4.98 -12.33
C ASP A 155 18.39 3.88 -11.32
N TYR A 156 17.76 3.85 -10.14
CA TYR A 156 18.00 2.80 -9.15
C TYR A 156 17.78 1.40 -9.74
N PHE A 157 16.65 1.20 -10.42
CA PHE A 157 16.27 -0.09 -10.99
C PHE A 157 17.22 -0.53 -12.10
N ASP A 158 17.63 0.38 -12.98
CA ASP A 158 18.54 0.09 -14.09
C ASP A 158 19.94 -0.27 -13.58
N ARG A 159 20.48 0.50 -12.62
CA ARG A 159 21.75 0.18 -11.95
C ARG A 159 21.68 -1.10 -11.14
N ALA A 160 20.52 -1.42 -10.54
CA ALA A 160 20.33 -2.69 -9.85
C ALA A 160 20.37 -3.86 -10.84
N CYS A 161 19.67 -3.73 -11.98
CA CYS A 161 19.64 -4.74 -13.04
C CYS A 161 21.00 -4.99 -13.70
N SER A 162 21.88 -3.99 -13.77
CA SER A 162 23.19 -4.12 -14.41
C SER A 162 24.19 -4.97 -13.63
N LYS A 163 23.89 -5.34 -12.36
CA LYS A 163 24.77 -6.15 -11.49
C LYS A 163 24.73 -7.65 -11.77
N GLY A 164 23.99 -8.10 -12.78
CA GLY A 164 23.98 -9.48 -13.27
C GLY A 164 22.60 -10.14 -13.30
N ALA A 165 22.56 -11.46 -13.40
CA ALA A 165 21.32 -12.23 -13.42
C ALA A 165 20.68 -12.28 -12.03
N GLN A 166 19.72 -11.38 -11.78
CA GLN A 166 19.00 -11.26 -10.52
C GLN A 166 17.49 -11.46 -10.72
N HIS A 167 16.84 -12.14 -9.77
CA HIS A 167 15.38 -12.30 -9.75
C HIS A 167 14.69 -10.99 -9.31
N THR A 168 15.12 -10.44 -8.18
CA THR A 168 14.64 -9.18 -7.59
C THR A 168 15.85 -8.25 -7.36
N PRO A 169 16.17 -7.36 -8.31
CA PRO A 169 17.40 -6.57 -8.25
C PRO A 169 17.44 -5.53 -7.11
N HIS A 170 18.51 -5.51 -6.32
CA HIS A 170 18.70 -4.45 -5.32
C HIS A 170 20.14 -3.96 -5.28
N ILE A 171 20.29 -2.68 -4.93
CA ILE A 171 21.55 -2.09 -4.49
C ILE A 171 21.44 -1.90 -2.97
N LEU A 172 21.94 -2.87 -2.21
CA LEU A 172 21.76 -2.89 -0.74
C LEU A 172 22.35 -1.65 -0.04
N THR A 173 23.42 -1.07 -0.60
CA THR A 173 24.02 0.17 -0.09
C THR A 173 23.13 1.40 -0.21
N GLU A 174 22.11 1.36 -1.08
CA GLU A 174 21.25 2.50 -1.40
C GLU A 174 19.75 2.21 -1.21
N ALA A 175 19.37 0.96 -0.91
CA ALA A 175 17.98 0.51 -0.90
C ALA A 175 17.07 1.32 0.05
N LEU A 176 17.63 1.76 1.18
CA LEU A 176 16.95 2.60 2.18
C LEU A 176 17.51 4.03 2.23
N SER A 177 18.32 4.42 1.24
CA SER A 177 19.00 5.73 1.25
C SER A 177 18.02 6.91 1.16
N TRP A 178 16.84 6.71 0.56
CA TRP A 178 15.81 7.75 0.47
C TRP A 178 15.20 8.04 1.84
N HIS A 179 14.94 7.01 2.63
CA HIS A 179 14.47 7.14 4.01
C HIS A 179 15.50 7.87 4.88
N GLN A 180 16.77 7.46 4.78
CA GLN A 180 17.86 8.11 5.51
C GLN A 180 17.99 9.59 5.10
N ARG A 181 17.95 9.88 3.80
CA ARG A 181 17.99 11.25 3.28
C ARG A 181 16.85 12.10 3.83
N PHE A 182 15.63 11.58 3.87
CA PHE A 182 14.50 12.32 4.46
C PHE A 182 14.71 12.61 5.95
N LEU A 183 15.30 11.67 6.72
CA LEU A 183 15.63 11.91 8.12
C LEU A 183 16.69 13.01 8.28
N ASP A 184 17.67 13.06 7.39
CA ASP A 184 18.79 14.01 7.46
C ASP A 184 18.43 15.41 6.94
N THR A 185 17.65 15.49 5.86
CA THR A 185 17.42 16.75 5.11
C THR A 185 15.96 17.20 5.10
N GLY A 186 15.03 16.32 5.46
CA GLY A 186 13.59 16.55 5.33
C GLY A 186 13.04 16.42 3.90
N ASP A 187 13.83 15.93 2.93
CA ASP A 187 13.41 15.73 1.54
C ASP A 187 14.09 14.51 0.89
N MET A 188 13.30 13.62 0.29
CA MET A 188 13.81 12.44 -0.44
C MET A 188 14.51 12.77 -1.77
N GLN A 189 14.40 13.99 -2.31
CA GLN A 189 15.05 14.40 -3.56
C GLN A 189 16.47 14.96 -3.39
N GLY A 190 16.83 15.37 -2.16
CA GLY A 190 18.06 16.10 -1.83
C GLY A 190 19.39 15.38 -2.00
#